data_AF-A0A1J3GBK6-F1
#
_entry.id   AF-A0A1J3GBK6-F1
#
_cell.length_a   1.000
_cell.length_b   1.000
_cell.length_c   1.000
_cell.angle_alpha   90.00
_cell.angle_beta   90.00
_cell.angle_gamma   90.00
#
_symmetry.space_group_name_H-M   'P 1'
#
loop_
_entity.id
_entity.type
_entity.pdbx_description
1 polymer ?
#
loop_
_entity_poly.entity_id
_entity_poly.type
_entity_poly.pdbx_seq_one_letter_code
_entity_poly.pdbx_strand_id
1 'polypeptide(L)'
;NWAKSKKKAFTRYSKKHETEEGKKDIQSQLEKMKKYCTVIRVLAHTQIRKMKGLKQKKAHLNEIQINGGDVAKKVDFAYSLFEKQV
;
A
#
# COMPACT_ATOMS: atom_id res chain seq x y z
N ASN A 1 -2.40 22.82 -0.32
CA ASN A 1 -2.15 23.17 1.10
C ASN A 1 -2.85 22.13 2.00
N TRP A 2 -2.12 21.14 2.52
CA TRP A 2 -2.72 20.03 3.30
C TRP A 2 -3.46 20.51 4.55
N ALA A 3 -2.88 21.48 5.26
CA ALA A 3 -3.44 22.03 6.50
C ALA A 3 -4.82 22.68 6.30
N LYS A 4 -5.04 23.30 5.14
CA LYS A 4 -6.30 23.98 4.77
C LYS A 4 -7.27 23.10 3.98
N SER A 5 -6.94 21.82 3.77
CA SER A 5 -7.78 20.91 2.98
C SER A 5 -8.85 20.21 3.83
N LYS A 6 -9.86 19.62 3.18
CA LYS A 6 -10.85 18.75 3.83
C LYS A 6 -10.27 17.39 4.26
N LYS A 7 -9.00 17.09 3.94
CA LYS A 7 -8.29 15.83 4.28
C LYS A 7 -9.03 14.56 3.85
N LYS A 8 -9.73 14.60 2.72
CA LYS A 8 -10.53 13.48 2.18
C LYS A 8 -9.75 12.52 1.26
N ALA A 9 -8.42 12.51 1.34
CA ALA A 9 -7.63 11.57 0.56
C ALA A 9 -7.96 10.13 0.98
N PHE A 10 -8.16 9.24 0.00
CA PHE A 10 -8.48 7.81 0.17
C PHE A 10 -9.76 7.45 0.95
N THR A 11 -10.55 8.40 1.45
CA THR A 11 -11.74 8.11 2.29
C THR A 11 -12.80 7.25 1.61
N ARG A 12 -12.90 7.28 0.27
CA ARG A 12 -13.79 6.38 -0.49
C ARG A 12 -13.20 4.98 -0.65
N TYR A 13 -11.87 4.89 -0.83
CA TYR A 13 -11.19 3.62 -1.02
C TYR A 13 -11.14 2.83 0.28
N SER A 14 -10.85 3.47 1.41
CA SER A 14 -10.83 2.82 2.73
C SER A 14 -12.14 2.09 3.04
N LYS A 15 -13.29 2.66 2.63
CA LYS A 15 -14.61 2.03 2.81
C LYS A 15 -14.77 0.71 2.07
N LYS A 16 -13.99 0.44 1.02
CA LYS A 16 -14.03 -0.87 0.33
C LYS A 16 -13.59 -2.01 1.25
N HIS A 17 -12.76 -1.74 2.25
CA HIS A 17 -12.35 -2.75 3.22
C HIS A 17 -13.45 -3.07 4.24
N GLU A 18 -14.49 -2.23 4.33
CA GLU A 18 -15.62 -2.40 5.27
C GLU A 18 -16.76 -3.23 4.66
N THR A 19 -16.93 -3.20 3.33
CA THR A 19 -18.02 -3.92 2.64
C THR A 19 -17.56 -5.24 2.03
N GLU A 20 -18.45 -6.22 1.98
CA GLU A 20 -18.14 -7.54 1.41
C GLU A 20 -17.89 -7.46 -0.10
N GLU A 21 -18.62 -6.62 -0.83
CA GLU A 21 -18.36 -6.39 -2.26
C GLU A 21 -16.97 -5.76 -2.49
N GLY A 22 -16.57 -4.84 -1.61
CA GLY A 22 -15.26 -4.18 -1.71
C GLY A 22 -14.10 -5.12 -1.41
N LYS A 23 -14.24 -5.98 -0.39
CA LYS A 23 -13.27 -7.05 -0.09
C LYS A 23 -13.15 -8.04 -1.25
N LYS A 24 -14.26 -8.42 -1.88
CA LYS A 24 -14.26 -9.29 -3.08
C LYS A 24 -13.54 -8.64 -4.26
N ASP A 25 -13.75 -7.34 -4.50
CA ASP A 25 -13.03 -6.58 -5.52
C ASP A 25 -11.52 -6.58 -5.27
N ILE A 26 -11.09 -6.35 -4.02
CA ILE A 26 -9.67 -6.40 -3.63
C ILE A 26 -9.08 -7.80 -3.88
N GLN A 27 -9.77 -8.87 -3.46
CA GLN A 27 -9.29 -10.23 -3.71
C GLN A 27 -9.19 -10.53 -5.21
N SER A 28 -10.17 -10.10 -6.02
CA SER A 28 -10.12 -10.25 -7.48
C SER A 28 -8.91 -9.54 -8.10
N GLN A 29 -8.53 -8.37 -7.57
CA GLN A 29 -7.34 -7.65 -8.01
C GLN A 29 -6.06 -8.41 -7.65
N LEU A 30 -5.96 -8.97 -6.44
CA LEU A 30 -4.82 -9.81 -6.04
C LEU A 30 -4.69 -11.04 -6.95
N GLU A 31 -5.77 -11.74 -7.27
CA GLU A 31 -5.74 -12.90 -8.18
C GLU A 31 -5.31 -12.50 -9.60
N LYS A 32 -5.75 -11.34 -10.11
CA LYS A 32 -5.29 -10.81 -11.39
C LYS A 32 -3.78 -10.53 -11.37
N MET A 33 -3.26 -10.01 -10.26
CA MET A 33 -1.81 -9.78 -10.12
C MET A 33 -1.04 -11.11 -10.14
N LYS A 34 -1.52 -12.12 -9.41
CA LYS A 34 -0.90 -13.46 -9.41
C LYS A 34 -0.87 -14.09 -10.80
N LYS A 35 -1.93 -13.90 -11.58
CA LYS A 35 -2.09 -14.54 -12.90
C LYS A 35 -1.33 -13.83 -14.03
N TYR A 36 -1.31 -12.50 -14.04
CA TYR A 36 -0.87 -11.73 -15.22
C TYR A 36 0.40 -10.90 -15.00
N CYS A 37 0.75 -10.55 -13.77
CA CYS A 37 1.92 -9.72 -13.52
C CYS A 37 3.21 -10.57 -13.51
N THR A 38 4.31 -9.99 -14.00
CA THR A 38 5.64 -10.61 -13.97
C THR A 38 6.50 -10.09 -12.81
N VAL A 39 6.27 -8.83 -12.42
CA VAL A 39 7.01 -8.13 -11.37
C VAL A 39 5.99 -7.54 -10.39
N ILE A 40 6.24 -7.75 -9.10
CA ILE A 40 5.42 -7.19 -8.01
C ILE A 40 6.24 -6.12 -7.29
N ARG A 41 5.63 -4.96 -7.09
CA ARG A 41 6.23 -3.82 -6.40
C ARG A 41 5.25 -3.28 -5.36
N VAL A 42 5.75 -2.85 -4.21
CA VAL A 42 4.97 -2.26 -3.13
C VAL A 42 5.21 -0.77 -3.03
N LEU A 43 4.15 -0.01 -2.79
CA LEU A 43 4.26 1.40 -2.41
C LEU A 43 4.48 1.48 -0.90
N ALA A 44 5.66 1.94 -0.50
CA ALA A 44 6.05 2.12 0.89
C ALA A 44 6.34 3.59 1.17
N HIS A 45 6.06 4.04 2.40
CA HIS A 45 6.37 5.40 2.81
C HIS A 45 7.29 5.48 4.02
N THR A 46 8.17 6.48 4.05
CA THR A 46 9.05 6.72 5.21
C THR A 46 8.30 7.36 6.38
N GLN A 47 8.65 7.03 7.62
CA GLN A 47 8.09 7.66 8.82
C GLN A 47 8.91 8.88 9.25
N ILE A 48 8.94 9.92 8.42
CA ILE A 48 9.81 11.10 8.59
C ILE A 48 9.63 11.84 9.92
N ARG A 49 8.43 11.80 10.50
CA ARG A 49 8.13 12.42 11.79
C ARG A 49 8.84 11.76 12.98
N LYS A 50 9.37 10.54 12.83
CA LYS A 50 10.18 9.89 13.86
C LYS A 50 11.61 10.44 13.91
N MET A 51 12.07 11.14 12.85
CA MET A 51 13.39 11.74 12.83
C MET A 51 13.40 13.05 13.64
N LYS A 52 14.32 13.15 14.61
CA LYS A 52 14.54 14.38 15.37
C LYS A 52 15.30 15.40 14.51
N GLY A 53 15.00 16.69 14.67
CA GLY A 53 15.69 17.78 13.97
C GLY A 53 15.16 18.12 12.57
N LEU A 54 14.32 17.27 11.97
CA LEU A 54 13.75 17.53 10.65
C LEU A 54 12.38 18.21 10.76
N LYS A 55 12.20 19.35 10.08
CA LYS A 55 10.92 20.08 10.03
C LYS A 55 9.90 19.47 9.06
N GLN A 56 10.35 18.61 8.14
CA GLN A 56 9.50 18.02 7.12
C GLN A 56 8.50 17.02 7.72
N LYS A 57 7.21 17.22 7.40
CA LYS A 57 6.11 16.34 7.85
C LYS A 57 5.58 15.40 6.77
N LYS A 58 5.96 15.64 5.50
CA LYS A 58 5.51 14.86 4.34
C LYS A 58 6.40 13.64 4.20
N ALA A 59 5.79 12.45 4.27
CA ALA A 59 6.47 11.20 4.00
C ALA A 59 6.85 11.11 2.52
N HIS A 60 8.03 10.55 2.24
CA HIS A 60 8.42 10.15 0.88
C HIS A 60 7.75 8.80 0.58
N LEU A 61 7.05 8.73 -0.55
CA LEU A 61 6.42 7.52 -1.05
C LEU A 61 7.31 6.95 -2.16
N ASN A 62 7.74 5.70 -2.01
CA ASN A 62 8.63 5.02 -2.93
C ASN A 62 8.03 3.68 -3.35
N GLU A 63 8.36 3.25 -4.55
CA GLU A 63 8.03 1.93 -5.05
C GLU A 63 9.22 0.99 -4.86
N ILE A 64 9.00 -0.15 -4.20
CA ILE A 64 10.04 -1.14 -3.90
C ILE A 64 9.66 -2.46 -4.55
N GLN A 65 10.57 -3.01 -5.36
CA GLN A 65 10.36 -4.31 -5.99
C GLN A 65 10.56 -5.45 -5.01
N ILE A 66 9.64 -6.42 -5.04
CA ILE A 66 9.76 -7.67 -4.29
C ILE A 66 10.49 -8.70 -5.15
N ASN A 67 11.59 -9.21 -4.61
CA ASN A 67 12.44 -10.21 -5.24
C ASN A 67 12.31 -11.56 -4.54
N GLY A 68 12.74 -12.63 -5.22
CA GLY A 68 12.67 -14.01 -4.73
C GLY A 68 11.28 -14.64 -4.88
N GLY A 69 11.24 -15.97 -4.99
CA GLY A 69 9.99 -16.73 -5.16
C GLY A 69 9.28 -16.53 -6.50
N ASP A 70 8.14 -17.21 -6.66
CA ASP A 70 7.20 -17.02 -7.76
C ASP A 70 6.33 -15.77 -7.55
N VAL A 71 5.60 -15.34 -8.59
CA VAL A 71 4.74 -14.15 -8.54
C VAL A 71 3.66 -14.27 -7.47
N ALA A 72 3.06 -15.45 -7.28
CA ALA A 72 2.01 -15.66 -6.31
C ALA A 72 2.51 -15.43 -4.88
N LYS A 73 3.66 -16.01 -4.54
CA LYS A 73 4.34 -15.81 -3.24
C LYS A 73 4.74 -14.35 -3.03
N LYS A 74 5.17 -13.65 -4.08
CA LYS A 74 5.47 -12.21 -3.98
C LYS A 74 4.22 -11.39 -3.64
N VAL A 75 3.08 -11.68 -4.26
CA VAL A 75 1.79 -11.01 -3.96
C VAL A 75 1.36 -11.30 -2.52
N ASP A 76 1.39 -12.57 -2.10
CA ASP A 76 0.98 -12.97 -0.76
C ASP A 76 1.89 -12.38 0.32
N PHE A 77 3.21 -12.37 0.07
CA PHE A 77 4.17 -11.69 0.93
C PHE A 77 3.87 -10.19 1.03
N ALA A 78 3.68 -9.49 -0.11
CA ALA A 78 3.33 -8.07 -0.13
C ALA A 78 2.10 -7.77 0.72
N TYR A 79 1.03 -8.53 0.51
CA TYR A 79 -0.24 -8.33 1.19
C TYR A 79 -0.12 -8.63 2.69
N SER A 80 0.66 -9.64 3.08
CA SER A 80 0.91 -9.98 4.49
C SER A 80 1.64 -8.88 5.30
N LEU A 81 2.35 -7.98 4.60
CA LEU A 81 3.07 -6.84 5.18
C LEU A 81 2.18 -5.60 5.34
N PHE A 82 0.98 -5.58 4.75
CA PHE A 82 0.08 -4.44 4.90
C PHE A 82 -0.29 -4.27 6.38
N GLU A 83 -0.43 -3.00 6.79
CA GLU A 83 -0.72 -2.58 8.16
C GLU A 83 0.37 -2.89 9.20
N LYS A 84 1.52 -3.45 8.77
CA LYS A 84 2.69 -3.72 9.62
C LYS A 84 3.84 -2.77 9.30
N GLN A 85 4.71 -2.54 10.29
CA GLN A 85 5.97 -1.84 10.07
C GLN A 85 7.02 -2.85 9.59
N VAL A 86 7.88 -2.41 8.67
CA VAL A 86 9.05 -3.13 8.16
C VAL A 86 10.28 -2.26 8.38
#